data_AF-A0A1C4XQV3-F1
#
_entry.id   AF-A0A1C4XQV3-F1
#
_cell.length_a   1.000
_cell.length_b   1.000
_cell.length_c   1.000
_cell.angle_alpha   90.00
_cell.angle_beta   90.00
_cell.angle_gamma   90.00
#
_symmetry.space_group_name_H-M   'P 1'
#
loop_
_entity.id
_entity.type
_entity.pdbx_description
1 polymer ?
#
loop_
_entity_poly.entity_id
_entity_poly.type
_entity_poly.pdbx_seq_one_letter_code
_entity_poly.pdbx_strand_id
1 'polypeptide(L)'
;MIDQRPDADPPASGRSGPQRWKVVVAIVLLVLTLGGWGAYRLSDGRNEDPGVTACGAADAFVRAGRGEEVAADDVTRVGRLFEDSRHEDLKAKGVLVAGLVQRVQDGQAAGFSPGAELYRRRLSEAVPELVAACANHGVTVED
;
A
#
# COMPACT_ATOMS: atom_id res chain seq x y z
N MET A 1 20.69 -60.96 56.53
CA MET A 1 20.90 -61.17 55.08
C MET A 1 19.61 -60.73 54.39
N ILE A 2 19.62 -59.52 53.78
CA ILE A 2 18.80 -59.06 52.63
C ILE A 2 17.26 -58.96 52.90
N ASP A 3 16.49 -57.90 52.60
CA ASP A 3 16.60 -56.72 51.73
C ASP A 3 15.68 -55.59 52.26
N GLN A 4 16.08 -54.33 52.09
CA GLN A 4 15.24 -53.13 52.25
C GLN A 4 14.77 -52.72 50.86
N ARG A 5 13.46 -52.66 50.62
CA ARG A 5 12.89 -51.95 49.47
C ARG A 5 11.93 -50.87 49.97
N PRO A 6 12.24 -49.57 49.81
CA PRO A 6 11.22 -48.55 49.82
C PRO A 6 10.54 -48.56 48.44
N ASP A 7 9.24 -48.83 48.42
CA ASP A 7 8.42 -48.61 47.22
C ASP A 7 8.48 -47.13 46.87
N ALA A 8 8.97 -46.85 45.67
CA ALA A 8 8.97 -45.52 45.09
C ALA A 8 7.54 -45.17 44.65
N ASP A 9 6.99 -44.09 45.21
CA ASP A 9 5.81 -43.43 44.66
C ASP A 9 6.11 -42.94 43.23
N PRO A 10 5.28 -43.22 42.22
CA PRO A 10 5.22 -42.37 41.04
C PRO A 10 4.46 -41.07 41.39
N PRO A 11 4.92 -39.90 40.92
CA PRO A 11 4.30 -38.63 41.25
C PRO A 11 2.86 -38.60 40.74
N ALA A 12 1.92 -38.34 41.64
CA ALA A 12 0.57 -37.95 41.28
C ALA A 12 0.66 -36.76 40.31
N SER A 13 0.35 -37.02 39.04
CA SER A 13 0.21 -36.04 37.98
C SER A 13 -0.63 -34.90 38.51
N GLY A 14 0.02 -33.76 38.78
CA GLY A 14 -0.61 -32.60 39.37
C GLY A 14 -1.87 -32.27 38.59
N ARG A 15 -3.02 -32.40 39.27
CA ARG A 15 -4.35 -32.00 38.83
C ARG A 15 -4.27 -30.52 38.49
N SER A 16 -3.89 -30.22 37.25
CA SER A 16 -3.70 -28.86 36.81
C SER A 16 -5.07 -28.22 36.72
N GLY A 17 -5.36 -27.37 37.70
CA GLY A 17 -6.66 -26.75 37.87
C GLY A 17 -7.15 -26.00 36.63
N PRO A 18 -8.43 -25.57 36.66
CA PRO A 18 -9.11 -24.87 35.57
C PRO A 18 -8.42 -23.57 35.11
N GLN A 19 -7.37 -23.16 35.80
CA GLN A 19 -6.53 -22.00 35.51
C GLN A 19 -5.58 -22.22 34.32
N ARG A 20 -5.08 -23.46 34.08
CA ARG A 20 -4.24 -23.73 32.90
C ARG A 20 -5.03 -23.65 31.59
N TRP A 21 -6.28 -24.09 31.61
CA TRP A 21 -7.20 -23.95 30.47
C TRP A 21 -7.44 -22.47 30.13
N LYS A 22 -7.66 -21.62 31.14
CA LYS A 22 -7.85 -20.18 30.94
C LYS A 22 -6.63 -19.52 30.29
N VAL A 23 -5.42 -19.93 30.66
CA VAL A 23 -4.18 -19.44 30.04
C VAL A 23 -4.09 -19.86 28.58
N VAL A 24 -4.39 -21.12 28.25
CA VAL A 24 -4.39 -21.60 26.86
C VAL A 24 -5.42 -20.87 26.01
N VAL A 25 -6.65 -20.68 26.51
CA VAL A 25 -7.70 -19.92 25.81
C VAL A 25 -7.29 -18.47 25.61
N ALA A 26 -6.69 -17.83 26.62
CA ALA A 26 -6.19 -16.46 26.50
C ALA A 26 -5.09 -16.35 25.44
N ILE A 27 -4.16 -17.30 25.38
CA ILE A 27 -3.10 -17.32 24.37
C ILE A 27 -3.68 -17.54 22.96
N VAL A 28 -4.63 -18.48 22.80
CA VAL A 28 -5.27 -18.72 21.50
C VAL A 28 -6.06 -17.50 21.04
N LEU A 29 -6.81 -16.84 21.94
CA LEU A 29 -7.51 -15.60 21.61
C LEU A 29 -6.53 -14.49 21.24
N LEU A 30 -5.41 -14.36 21.95
CA LEU A 30 -4.38 -13.36 21.67
C LEU A 30 -3.73 -13.59 20.30
N VAL A 31 -3.43 -14.85 19.97
CA VAL A 31 -2.91 -15.25 18.65
C VAL A 31 -3.96 -15.05 17.55
N LEU A 32 -5.25 -15.30 17.81
CA LEU A 32 -6.32 -15.05 16.84
C LEU A 32 -6.56 -13.54 16.63
N THR A 33 -6.46 -12.71 17.67
CA THR A 33 -6.59 -11.25 17.52
C THR A 33 -5.38 -10.63 16.84
N LEU A 34 -4.16 -11.05 17.19
CA LEU A 34 -2.94 -10.52 16.58
C LEU A 34 -2.69 -11.10 15.19
N GLY A 35 -2.90 -12.41 15.02
CA GLY A 35 -2.76 -13.11 13.75
C GLY A 35 -3.89 -12.79 12.78
N GLY A 36 -5.12 -12.61 13.27
CA GLY A 36 -6.27 -12.19 12.45
C GLY A 36 -6.11 -10.77 11.91
N TRP A 37 -5.63 -9.82 12.72
CA TRP A 37 -5.39 -8.44 12.26
C TRP A 37 -4.23 -8.36 11.26
N GLY A 38 -3.14 -9.10 11.50
CA GLY A 38 -2.02 -9.20 10.56
C GLY A 38 -2.40 -9.87 9.24
N ALA A 39 -3.18 -10.96 9.28
CA ALA A 39 -3.66 -11.65 8.09
C ALA A 39 -4.73 -10.85 7.32
N TYR A 40 -5.55 -10.03 8.01
CA TYR A 40 -6.52 -9.14 7.36
C TYR A 40 -5.80 -8.06 6.53
N ARG A 41 -4.79 -7.39 7.11
CA ARG A 41 -3.94 -6.43 6.39
C ARG A 41 -3.16 -7.08 5.23
N LEU A 42 -2.69 -8.31 5.40
CA LEU A 42 -1.95 -9.02 4.35
C LEU A 42 -2.84 -9.56 3.22
N SER A 43 -4.13 -9.79 3.51
CA SER A 43 -5.14 -10.23 2.53
C SER A 43 -5.71 -9.07 1.72
N ASP A 44 -5.88 -7.88 2.32
CA ASP A 44 -6.32 -6.67 1.62
C ASP A 44 -5.33 -6.25 0.53
N GLY A 45 -4.02 -6.29 0.84
CA GLY A 45 -2.97 -5.86 -0.10
C GLY A 45 -2.82 -6.72 -1.37
N ARG A 46 -3.52 -7.86 -1.49
CA ARG A 46 -3.51 -8.69 -2.72
C ARG A 46 -4.68 -8.42 -3.67
N ASN A 47 -5.69 -7.67 -3.24
CA ASN A 47 -6.86 -7.32 -4.05
C ASN A 47 -7.06 -5.81 -4.21
N GLU A 48 -6.15 -5.00 -3.68
CA GLU A 48 -6.18 -3.56 -3.81
C GLU A 48 -6.10 -3.14 -5.29
N ASP A 49 -6.98 -2.22 -5.69
CA ASP A 49 -7.05 -1.77 -7.08
C ASP A 49 -5.71 -1.13 -7.51
N PRO A 50 -5.18 -1.45 -8.70
CA PRO A 50 -3.93 -0.87 -9.17
C PRO A 50 -3.94 0.66 -9.19
N GLY A 51 -5.08 1.30 -9.46
CA GLY A 51 -5.23 2.75 -9.42
C GLY A 51 -5.17 3.34 -8.01
N VAL A 52 -5.70 2.64 -7.01
CA VAL A 52 -5.57 3.02 -5.59
C VAL A 52 -4.12 2.89 -5.14
N THR A 53 -3.43 1.82 -5.57
CA THR A 53 -1.97 1.68 -5.36
C THR A 53 -1.20 2.81 -6.05
N ALA A 54 -1.61 3.19 -7.26
CA ALA A 54 -1.01 4.29 -8.01
C ALA A 54 -1.16 5.64 -7.31
N CYS A 55 -2.30 5.87 -6.62
CA CYS A 55 -2.51 7.06 -5.80
C CYS A 55 -1.47 7.21 -4.67
N GLY A 56 -1.02 6.09 -4.08
CA GLY A 56 0.08 6.13 -3.10
C GLY A 56 1.43 6.55 -3.69
N ALA A 57 1.60 6.43 -5.01
CA ALA A 57 2.78 6.88 -5.75
C ALA A 57 2.55 8.20 -6.52
N ALA A 58 1.38 8.84 -6.36
CA ALA A 58 1.00 10.03 -7.11
C ALA A 58 1.74 11.31 -6.68
N ASP A 59 2.48 11.29 -5.55
CA ASP A 59 3.40 12.37 -5.17
C ASP A 59 4.39 12.70 -6.31
N ALA A 60 4.83 11.68 -7.05
CA ALA A 60 5.67 11.89 -8.22
C ALA A 60 5.02 12.84 -9.24
N PHE A 61 3.71 12.73 -9.45
CA PHE A 61 2.98 13.61 -10.35
C PHE A 61 2.75 15.01 -9.78
N VAL A 62 2.60 15.14 -8.46
CA VAL A 62 2.55 16.43 -7.79
C VAL A 62 3.86 17.20 -7.97
N ARG A 63 5.00 16.53 -7.71
CA ARG A 63 6.34 17.12 -7.94
C ARG A 63 6.52 17.53 -9.40
N ALA A 64 6.10 16.68 -10.35
CA ALA A 64 6.10 17.05 -11.76
C ALA A 64 5.22 18.28 -12.07
N GLY A 65 4.05 18.40 -11.43
CA GLY A 65 3.17 19.58 -11.54
C GLY A 65 3.82 20.86 -11.03
N ARG A 66 4.72 20.76 -10.04
CA ARG A 66 5.56 21.86 -9.54
C ARG A 66 6.78 22.17 -10.42
N GLY A 67 6.96 21.41 -11.50
CA GLY A 67 8.06 21.58 -12.44
C GLY A 67 9.34 20.83 -12.05
N GLU A 68 9.27 19.94 -11.05
CA GLU A 68 10.37 19.04 -10.73
C GLU A 68 10.50 17.93 -11.77
N GLU A 69 11.73 17.52 -12.04
CA GLU A 69 11.99 16.37 -12.91
C GLU A 69 11.73 15.07 -12.14
N VAL A 70 11.07 14.12 -12.81
CA VAL A 70 10.69 12.82 -12.24
C VAL A 70 11.23 11.76 -13.18
N ALA A 71 11.77 10.68 -12.64
CA ALA A 71 12.34 9.61 -13.47
C ALA A 71 11.29 9.05 -14.44
N ALA A 72 11.63 8.93 -15.72
CA ALA A 72 10.74 8.43 -16.76
C ALA A 72 10.21 7.01 -16.45
N ASP A 73 11.02 6.19 -15.78
CA ASP A 73 10.64 4.85 -15.32
C ASP A 73 9.54 4.91 -14.25
N ASP A 74 9.58 5.92 -13.36
CA ASP A 74 8.54 6.13 -12.36
C ASP A 74 7.23 6.58 -13.00
N VAL A 75 7.30 7.52 -13.94
CA VAL A 75 6.13 8.00 -14.69
C VAL A 75 5.46 6.86 -15.45
N THR A 76 6.25 6.03 -16.14
CA THR A 76 5.75 4.87 -16.87
C THR A 76 5.15 3.83 -15.94
N ARG A 77 5.83 3.52 -14.83
CA ARG A 77 5.36 2.54 -13.85
C ARG A 77 4.04 2.96 -13.21
N VAL A 78 3.95 4.19 -12.72
CA VAL A 78 2.73 4.72 -12.09
C VAL A 78 1.60 4.88 -13.11
N GLY A 79 1.91 5.32 -14.34
CA GLY A 79 0.94 5.41 -15.42
C GLY A 79 0.29 4.06 -15.76
N ARG A 80 1.06 2.96 -15.80
CA ARG A 80 0.51 1.60 -16.00
C ARG A 80 -0.41 1.17 -14.86
N LEU A 81 -0.06 1.48 -13.62
CA LEU A 81 -0.93 1.17 -12.48
C LEU A 81 -2.28 1.89 -12.59
N PHE A 82 -2.32 3.13 -13.07
CA PHE A 82 -3.57 3.81 -13.38
C PHE A 82 -4.30 3.19 -14.58
N GLU A 83 -3.59 2.80 -15.64
CA GLU A 83 -4.18 2.15 -16.81
C GLU A 83 -4.89 0.83 -16.47
N ASP A 84 -4.31 0.07 -15.53
CA ASP A 84 -4.82 -1.21 -15.03
C ASP A 84 -5.90 -1.06 -13.94
N SER A 85 -6.25 0.17 -13.55
CA SER A 85 -7.30 0.43 -12.57
C SER A 85 -8.67 0.00 -13.07
N ARG A 86 -9.49 -0.54 -12.16
CA ARG A 86 -10.92 -0.84 -12.39
C ARG A 86 -11.78 0.42 -12.20
N HIS A 87 -11.22 1.49 -11.65
CA HIS A 87 -11.87 2.77 -11.45
C HIS A 87 -11.61 3.67 -12.67
N GLU A 88 -12.63 3.85 -13.51
CA GLU A 88 -12.52 4.61 -14.76
C GLU A 88 -12.06 6.06 -14.54
N ASP A 89 -12.41 6.68 -13.41
CA ASP A 89 -11.98 8.03 -13.06
C ASP A 89 -10.49 8.10 -12.70
N LEU A 90 -9.98 7.15 -11.90
CA LEU A 90 -8.56 7.03 -11.60
C LEU A 90 -7.75 6.74 -12.86
N LYS A 91 -8.24 5.81 -13.69
CA LYS A 91 -7.63 5.47 -14.97
C LYS A 91 -7.52 6.68 -15.89
N ALA A 92 -8.64 7.36 -16.15
CA ALA A 92 -8.68 8.51 -17.06
C ALA A 92 -7.77 9.65 -16.58
N LYS A 93 -7.84 10.02 -15.30
CA LYS A 93 -7.05 11.12 -14.74
C LYS A 93 -5.57 10.76 -14.60
N GLY A 94 -5.27 9.56 -14.12
CA GLY A 94 -3.89 9.10 -13.91
C GLY A 94 -3.12 8.93 -15.21
N VAL A 95 -3.73 8.32 -16.24
CA VAL A 95 -3.13 8.18 -17.57
C VAL A 95 -2.92 9.55 -18.24
N LEU A 96 -3.89 10.47 -18.09
CA LEU A 96 -3.77 11.83 -18.60
C LEU A 96 -2.56 12.55 -17.98
N VAL A 97 -2.45 12.52 -16.65
CA VAL A 97 -1.36 13.16 -15.91
C VAL A 97 -0.02 12.56 -16.29
N ALA A 98 0.11 11.23 -16.30
CA ALA A 98 1.35 10.56 -16.72
C ALA A 98 1.81 10.99 -18.12
N GLY A 99 0.88 11.05 -19.09
CA GLY A 99 1.18 11.50 -20.45
C GLY A 99 1.48 13.01 -20.57
N LEU A 100 0.98 13.84 -19.65
CA LEU A 100 1.36 15.26 -19.57
C LEU A 100 2.77 15.42 -19.01
N VAL A 101 3.10 14.70 -17.94
CA VAL A 101 4.46 14.71 -17.34
C VAL A 101 5.50 14.32 -18.39
N GLN A 102 5.27 13.21 -19.11
CA GLN A 102 6.20 12.75 -20.13
C GLN A 102 6.43 13.80 -21.22
N ARG A 103 5.37 14.44 -21.72
CA ARG A 103 5.49 15.51 -22.73
C ARG A 103 6.18 16.77 -22.24
N VAL A 104 6.01 17.13 -20.97
CA VAL A 104 6.72 18.26 -20.35
C VAL A 104 8.22 17.96 -20.29
N GLN A 105 8.59 16.75 -19.85
CA GLN A 105 9.99 16.33 -19.74
C GLN A 105 10.67 16.17 -21.11
N ASP A 106 9.99 15.56 -22.08
CA ASP A 106 10.49 15.45 -23.46
C ASP A 106 10.73 16.84 -24.07
N GLY A 107 9.81 17.78 -23.82
CA GLY A 107 9.94 19.17 -24.27
C GLY A 107 11.06 19.95 -23.58
N GLN A 108 11.42 19.60 -22.34
CA GLN A 108 12.57 20.14 -21.62
C GLN A 108 13.88 19.60 -22.18
N ALA A 109 13.96 18.27 -22.38
CA ALA A 109 15.14 17.61 -22.95
C ALA A 109 15.46 18.07 -24.38
N ALA A 110 14.43 18.37 -25.19
CA ALA A 110 14.58 18.85 -26.56
C ALA A 110 14.95 20.35 -26.70
N GLY A 111 15.13 21.08 -25.60
CA GLY A 111 15.58 22.47 -25.63
C GLY A 111 14.49 23.51 -25.90
N PHE A 112 13.41 23.47 -25.12
CA PHE A 112 12.28 24.41 -25.14
C PHE A 112 11.41 24.35 -26.42
N SER A 113 10.33 23.59 -26.34
CA SER A 113 9.26 23.59 -27.35
C SER A 113 8.12 24.54 -26.93
N PRO A 114 7.55 25.34 -27.85
CA PRO A 114 6.33 26.14 -27.58
C PRO A 114 5.16 25.32 -27.02
N GLY A 115 5.12 24.01 -27.30
CA GLY A 115 4.12 23.09 -26.78
C GLY A 115 4.33 22.69 -25.31
N ALA A 116 5.57 22.73 -24.81
CA ALA A 116 5.90 22.30 -23.45
C ALA A 116 5.18 23.15 -22.39
N GLU A 117 5.06 24.45 -22.62
CA GLU A 117 4.41 25.37 -21.69
C GLU A 117 2.88 25.15 -21.62
N LEU A 118 2.26 24.80 -22.76
CA LEU A 118 0.86 24.38 -22.78
C LEU A 118 0.64 23.09 -21.98
N TYR A 119 1.56 22.12 -22.12
CA TYR A 119 1.48 20.88 -21.34
C TYR A 119 1.71 21.11 -19.85
N ARG A 120 2.61 22.03 -19.46
CA ARG A 120 2.79 22.41 -18.04
C ARG A 120 1.52 23.00 -17.44
N ARG A 121 0.86 23.93 -18.15
CA ARG A 121 -0.41 24.50 -17.67
C ARG A 121 -1.47 23.42 -17.49
N ARG A 122 -1.65 22.54 -18.48
CA ARG A 122 -2.58 21.42 -18.36
C ARG A 122 -2.20 20.47 -17.23
N LEU A 123 -0.91 20.23 -17.01
CA LEU A 123 -0.44 19.41 -15.90
C LEU A 123 -0.81 20.04 -14.55
N SER A 124 -0.60 21.35 -14.39
CA SER A 124 -0.97 22.08 -13.18
C SER A 124 -2.47 22.08 -12.88
N GLU A 125 -3.31 21.97 -13.91
CA GLU A 125 -4.77 21.83 -13.77
C GLU A 125 -5.18 20.37 -13.49
N ALA A 126 -4.52 19.40 -14.13
CA ALA A 126 -4.86 17.98 -14.04
C ALA A 126 -4.38 17.30 -12.76
N VAL A 127 -3.28 17.76 -12.15
CA VAL A 127 -2.75 17.19 -10.91
C VAL A 127 -3.75 17.33 -9.74
N PRO A 128 -4.30 18.52 -9.44
CA PRO A 128 -5.31 18.66 -8.38
C PRO A 128 -6.55 17.80 -8.63
N GLU A 129 -6.95 17.65 -9.90
CA GLU A 129 -8.04 16.77 -10.29
C GLU A 129 -7.76 15.29 -9.99
N LEU A 130 -6.52 14.84 -10.20
CA LEU A 130 -6.09 13.49 -9.84
C LEU A 130 -6.03 13.32 -8.33
N VAL A 131 -5.48 14.29 -7.59
CA VAL A 131 -5.45 14.28 -6.12
C VAL A 131 -6.86 14.17 -5.54
N ALA A 132 -7.81 14.93 -6.08
CA ALA A 132 -9.21 14.85 -5.69
C ALA A 132 -9.83 13.47 -6.00
N ALA A 133 -9.49 12.88 -7.15
CA ALA A 133 -9.95 11.53 -7.48
C ALA A 133 -9.37 10.49 -6.51
N CYS A 134 -8.07 10.55 -6.20
CA CYS A 134 -7.45 9.70 -5.19
C CYS A 134 -8.11 9.84 -3.81
N ALA A 135 -8.43 11.08 -3.40
CA ALA A 135 -9.13 11.33 -2.14
C ALA A 135 -10.53 10.72 -2.10
N ASN A 136 -11.27 10.73 -3.22
CA ASN A 136 -12.58 10.07 -3.31
C ASN A 136 -12.50 8.55 -3.11
N HIS A 137 -11.36 7.95 -3.41
CA HIS A 137 -11.08 6.52 -3.17
C HIS A 137 -10.32 6.27 -1.86
N GLY A 138 -10.27 7.26 -0.97
CA GLY A 138 -9.72 7.12 0.39
C GLY A 138 -8.20 7.25 0.50
N VAL A 139 -7.52 7.65 -0.58
CA VAL A 139 -6.06 7.86 -0.57
C VAL A 139 -5.75 9.34 -0.51
N THR A 140 -5.02 9.75 0.52
CA THR A 140 -4.51 11.12 0.62
C THR A 140 -3.15 11.18 -0.07
N VAL A 141 -3.02 12.03 -1.08
CA VAL A 141 -1.73 12.33 -1.72
C VAL A 141 -1.13 13.51 -0.99
N GLU A 142 0.14 13.40 -0.60
CA GLU A 142 0.86 14.54 -0.01
C GLU A 142 1.15 15.56 -1.13
N ASP A 143 0.68 16.80 -0.92
CA ASP A 143 0.80 17.93 -1.84
C ASP A 143 1.87 18.91 -1.37
#